data_AF-E5CZD0-F1
#
_entry.id   AF-E5CZD0-F1
#
_cell.length_a   1.000
_cell.length_b   1.000
_cell.length_c   1.000
_cell.angle_alpha   90.00
_cell.angle_beta   90.00
_cell.angle_gamma   90.00
#
_symmetry.space_group_name_H-M   'P 1'
#
loop_
_entity.id
_entity.type
_entity.pdbx_description
1 polymer ?
#
loop_
_entity_poly.entity_id
_entity_poly.type
_entity_poly.pdbx_seq_one_letter_code
_entity_poly.pdbx_strand_id
1 'polypeptide(L)'
;WQSIDFKHVLQNWFKQPHTNWGIDINAFDESGNDLAVTSLRPGEEGLPFLEVKVLETTERSRRNLGLDCDEHSTESRCCRYPLTVDFEAFGWDWIIAPKRYKANYCSGQCEYMFMQKYPHTHLVQHANPRGSAGPCCTPTK
;
A
#
# COMPACT_ATOMS: atom_id res chain seq x y z
N TRP A 1 17.03 -29.49 -7.55
CA TRP A 1 16.68 -28.67 -6.38
C TRP A 1 16.15 -29.57 -5.28
N GLN A 2 16.81 -29.54 -4.13
CA GLN A 2 16.35 -30.21 -2.91
C GLN A 2 15.72 -29.17 -2.00
N SER A 3 14.51 -29.43 -1.49
CA SER A 3 13.88 -28.62 -0.47
C SER A 3 14.13 -29.22 0.91
N ILE A 4 14.36 -28.35 1.90
CA ILE A 4 14.55 -28.72 3.30
C ILE A 4 13.53 -27.90 4.11
N ASP A 5 12.73 -28.57 4.95
CA ASP A 5 11.79 -27.85 5.81
C ASP A 5 12.56 -27.13 6.92
N PHE A 6 12.52 -25.80 6.88
CA PHE A 6 13.22 -24.92 7.81
C PHE A 6 12.29 -24.20 8.79
N LYS A 7 11.01 -24.58 8.83
CA LYS A 7 9.96 -23.84 9.54
C LYS A 7 10.24 -23.64 11.02
N HIS A 8 10.66 -24.69 11.75
CA HIS A 8 10.88 -24.61 13.19
C HIS A 8 12.06 -23.69 13.55
N VAL A 9 13.16 -23.81 12.81
CA VAL A 9 14.36 -22.98 12.98
C VAL A 9 14.01 -21.52 12.71
N LEU A 10 13.29 -21.27 11.62
CA LEU A 10 12.84 -19.94 11.22
C LEU A 10 11.88 -19.30 12.23
N GLN A 11 10.95 -20.06 12.81
CA GLN A 11 10.04 -19.59 13.85
C GLN A 11 10.76 -19.17 15.13
N ASN A 12 11.81 -19.90 15.52
CA ASN A 12 12.62 -19.53 16.69
C ASN A 12 13.45 -18.27 16.41
N TRP A 13 14.00 -18.15 15.21
CA TRP A 13 14.71 -16.95 14.79
C TRP A 13 13.80 -15.71 14.76
N PHE A 14 12.56 -15.83 14.25
CA PHE A 14 11.60 -14.71 14.27
C PHE A 14 11.24 -14.21 15.66
N LYS A 15 11.40 -15.02 16.72
CA LYS A 15 11.19 -14.58 18.12
C LYS A 15 12.36 -13.73 18.63
N GLN A 16 13.56 -13.87 18.06
CA GLN A 16 14.78 -13.18 18.49
C GLN A 16 15.57 -12.68 17.27
N PRO A 17 15.08 -11.67 16.54
CA PRO A 17 15.68 -11.22 15.28
C PRO A 17 16.98 -10.40 15.45
N HIS A 18 17.56 -10.35 16.66
CA HIS A 18 18.72 -9.50 16.96
C HIS A 18 20.05 -10.07 16.47
N THR A 19 20.07 -11.33 16.02
CA THR A 19 21.26 -12.02 15.55
C THR A 19 21.05 -12.60 14.17
N ASN A 20 22.03 -12.44 13.28
CA ASN A 20 22.06 -13.16 12.01
C ASN A 20 22.39 -14.63 12.26
N TRP A 21 21.65 -15.55 11.63
CA TRP A 21 21.94 -16.98 11.67
C TRP A 21 22.57 -17.38 10.33
N GLY A 22 23.78 -17.94 10.39
CA GLY A 22 24.44 -18.54 9.23
C GLY A 22 23.95 -19.96 9.01
N ILE A 23 23.77 -20.35 7.75
CA ILE A 23 23.44 -21.72 7.35
C ILE A 23 24.62 -22.24 6.55
N ASP A 24 25.22 -23.31 7.03
CA ASP A 24 26.22 -24.08 6.27
C ASP A 24 25.52 -25.24 5.58
N ILE A 25 25.84 -25.47 4.30
CA ILE A 25 25.18 -26.48 3.47
C ILE A 25 26.28 -27.33 2.84
N ASN A 26 26.31 -28.60 3.22
CA ASN A 26 27.23 -29.58 2.65
C ASN A 26 26.43 -30.77 2.13
N ALA A 27 26.76 -31.24 0.93
CA ALA A 27 26.10 -32.38 0.30
C ALA A 27 27.14 -33.27 -0.37
N PHE A 28 27.56 -34.35 0.29
CA PHE A 28 28.66 -35.19 -0.21
C PHE A 28 28.16 -36.37 -1.06
N ASP A 29 28.90 -36.70 -2.12
CA ASP A 29 28.75 -37.97 -2.85
C ASP A 29 29.45 -39.14 -2.12
N GLU A 30 29.35 -40.36 -2.67
CA GLU A 30 30.02 -41.55 -2.12
C GLU A 30 31.56 -41.44 -2.12
N SER A 31 32.12 -40.53 -2.91
CA SER A 31 33.56 -40.26 -3.00
C SER A 31 34.01 -39.12 -2.06
N GLY A 32 33.09 -38.48 -1.35
CA GLY A 32 33.36 -37.37 -0.44
C GLY A 32 33.46 -36.00 -1.12
N ASN A 33 33.01 -35.84 -2.36
CA ASN A 33 32.97 -34.56 -3.04
C ASN A 33 31.71 -33.77 -2.64
N ASP A 34 31.87 -32.49 -2.27
CA ASP A 34 30.73 -31.61 -1.98
C ASP A 34 30.05 -31.17 -3.29
N LEU A 35 28.79 -31.55 -3.44
CA LEU A 35 27.91 -31.25 -4.57
C LEU A 35 27.04 -30.01 -4.30
N ALA A 36 27.08 -29.45 -3.09
CA ALA A 36 26.29 -28.26 -2.75
C ALA A 36 26.84 -27.02 -3.47
N VAL A 37 25.98 -26.35 -4.23
CA VAL A 37 26.31 -25.07 -4.88
C VAL A 37 26.12 -23.95 -3.86
N THR A 38 27.18 -23.55 -3.16
CA THR A 38 27.13 -22.52 -2.09
C THR A 38 27.90 -21.23 -2.41
N SER A 39 28.81 -21.26 -3.40
CA SER A 39 29.64 -20.11 -3.78
C SER A 39 29.28 -19.56 -5.15
N LEU A 40 29.32 -18.23 -5.32
CA LEU A 40 29.18 -17.57 -6.62
C LEU A 40 30.48 -17.74 -7.44
N ARG A 41 30.59 -18.82 -8.21
CA ARG A 41 31.56 -18.86 -9.32
C ARG A 41 30.91 -18.32 -10.60
N PRO A 42 31.65 -17.64 -11.49
CA PRO A 42 31.09 -17.14 -12.74
C PRO A 42 30.50 -18.29 -13.57
N GLY A 43 29.19 -18.26 -13.81
CA GLY A 43 28.46 -19.27 -14.58
C GLY A 43 27.69 -20.31 -13.75
N GLU A 44 27.75 -20.27 -12.42
CA GLU A 44 26.94 -21.13 -11.56
C GLU A 44 25.57 -20.48 -11.29
N GLU A 45 24.53 -21.04 -11.91
CA GLU A 45 23.14 -20.79 -11.56
C GLU A 45 22.70 -21.72 -10.44
N GLY A 46 21.80 -21.27 -9.58
CA GLY A 46 21.14 -22.14 -8.60
C GLY A 46 21.66 -22.03 -7.16
N LEU A 47 21.96 -20.80 -6.72
CA LEU A 47 22.28 -20.52 -5.32
C LEU A 47 21.12 -20.91 -4.37
N PRO A 48 21.44 -21.30 -3.13
CA PRO A 48 20.43 -21.59 -2.13
C PRO A 48 19.63 -20.32 -1.84
N PHE A 49 18.32 -20.49 -1.73
CA PHE A 49 17.38 -19.44 -1.34
C PHE A 49 16.40 -19.98 -0.31
N LEU A 50 15.86 -19.07 0.51
CA LEU A 50 14.85 -19.40 1.50
C LEU A 50 13.48 -18.93 1.00
N GLU A 51 12.58 -19.86 0.73
CA GLU A 51 11.18 -19.56 0.45
C GLU A 51 10.40 -19.45 1.77
N VAL A 52 9.81 -18.29 2.05
CA VAL A 52 9.01 -18.06 3.26
C VAL A 52 7.61 -17.64 2.87
N LYS A 53 6.60 -18.40 3.32
CA LYS A 53 5.19 -18.02 3.19
C LYS A 53 4.69 -17.47 4.51
N VAL A 54 4.29 -16.20 4.51
CA VAL A 54 3.72 -15.51 5.66
C VAL A 54 2.25 -15.20 5.42
N LEU A 55 1.46 -15.20 6.49
CA LEU A 55 0.11 -14.62 6.46
C LEU A 55 0.23 -13.15 6.82
N GLU A 56 -0.10 -12.26 5.89
CA GLU A 56 -0.15 -10.84 6.18
C GLU A 56 -1.38 -10.53 7.03
N THR A 57 -1.17 -10.16 8.29
CA THR A 57 -2.19 -9.50 9.09
C THR A 57 -2.26 -8.05 8.67
N THR A 58 -3.28 -7.70 7.89
CA THR A 58 -3.55 -6.31 7.53
C THR A 58 -4.06 -5.54 8.75
N GLU A 59 -3.13 -4.93 9.49
CA GLU A 59 -3.48 -3.90 10.47
C GLU A 59 -4.19 -2.76 9.74
N ARG A 60 -5.48 -2.57 10.02
CA ARG A 60 -6.25 -1.48 9.42
C ARG A 60 -5.78 -0.17 10.01
N SER A 61 -4.84 0.49 9.35
CA SER A 61 -4.52 1.88 9.65
C SER A 61 -5.78 2.74 9.49
N ARG A 62 -6.06 3.58 10.49
CA ARG A 62 -7.17 4.54 10.44
C ARG A 62 -6.95 5.50 9.27
N ARG A 63 -7.68 5.29 8.18
CA ARG A 63 -7.66 6.16 6.98
C ARG A 63 -8.44 7.45 7.22
N ASN A 64 -8.00 8.28 8.17
CA ASN A 64 -8.49 9.66 8.27
C ASN A 64 -7.58 10.56 7.43
N LEU A 65 -7.66 10.42 6.11
CA LEU A 65 -6.87 11.20 5.14
C LEU A 65 -7.70 12.16 4.29
N GLY A 66 -9.03 12.18 4.48
CA GLY A 66 -9.91 13.13 3.78
C GLY A 66 -9.84 14.51 4.44
N LEU A 67 -9.67 15.55 3.63
CA LEU A 67 -9.85 16.93 4.05
C LEU A 67 -11.35 17.23 4.17
N ASP A 68 -11.76 17.79 5.30
CA ASP A 68 -13.11 18.31 5.53
C ASP A 68 -13.04 19.84 5.53
N CYS A 69 -13.77 20.47 4.61
CA CYS A 69 -13.78 21.92 4.42
C CYS A 69 -15.13 22.50 4.78
N ASP A 70 -15.12 23.70 5.32
CA ASP A 70 -16.32 24.50 5.51
C ASP A 70 -16.73 25.23 4.22
N GLU A 71 -17.98 25.68 4.15
CA GLU A 71 -18.55 26.39 3.00
C GLU A 71 -17.78 27.68 2.63
N HIS A 72 -17.14 28.31 3.63
CA HIS A 72 -16.35 29.54 3.47
C HIS A 72 -14.84 29.26 3.26
N SER A 73 -14.44 27.99 3.15
CA SER A 73 -13.03 27.64 2.95
C SER A 73 -12.55 28.07 1.56
N THR A 74 -11.42 28.78 1.51
CA THR A 74 -10.73 29.14 0.27
C THR A 74 -9.78 28.03 -0.22
N GLU A 75 -9.97 26.80 0.24
CA GLU A 75 -9.18 25.64 -0.19
C GLU A 75 -9.43 25.34 -1.67
N SER A 76 -8.35 25.29 -2.46
CA SER A 76 -8.42 24.97 -3.88
C SER A 76 -8.23 23.49 -4.17
N ARG A 77 -7.66 22.73 -3.22
CA ARG A 77 -7.46 21.29 -3.33
C ARG A 77 -8.76 20.50 -3.13
N CYS A 78 -8.77 19.25 -3.60
CA CYS A 78 -9.88 18.33 -3.39
C CYS A 78 -10.24 18.17 -1.91
N CYS A 79 -11.48 18.51 -1.57
CA CYS A 79 -11.99 18.53 -0.21
C CYS A 79 -13.45 18.09 -0.14
N ARG A 80 -13.87 17.58 1.02
CA ARG A 80 -15.28 17.26 1.31
C ARG A 80 -15.96 18.48 1.93
N TYR A 81 -17.04 18.93 1.31
CA TYR A 81 -17.85 20.07 1.77
C TYR A 81 -19.19 19.59 2.35
N PRO A 82 -19.71 20.26 3.39
CA PRO A 82 -20.98 19.90 4.00
C PRO A 82 -22.13 20.18 3.04
N LEU A 83 -23.03 19.19 2.91
CA LEU A 83 -24.30 19.34 2.19
C LEU A 83 -25.36 18.53 2.92
N THR A 84 -26.44 19.21 3.32
CA THR A 84 -27.58 18.57 3.97
C THR A 84 -28.74 18.50 2.99
N VAL A 85 -29.19 17.28 2.71
CA VAL A 85 -30.38 16.99 1.91
C VAL A 85 -31.59 17.03 2.85
N ASP A 86 -32.58 17.83 2.49
CA ASP A 86 -33.84 17.98 3.24
C ASP A 86 -34.99 17.43 2.40
N PHE A 87 -35.53 16.27 2.78
CA PHE A 87 -36.56 15.58 2.01
C PHE A 87 -37.92 16.27 2.08
N GLU A 88 -38.18 17.05 3.14
CA GLU A 88 -39.40 17.84 3.26
C GLU A 88 -39.36 19.03 2.29
N ALA A 89 -38.18 19.64 2.11
CA ALA A 89 -37.98 20.70 1.13
C ALA A 89 -38.19 20.22 -0.32
N PHE A 90 -37.92 18.94 -0.61
CA PHE A 90 -38.20 18.33 -1.91
C PHE A 90 -39.65 17.83 -2.07
N GLY A 91 -40.48 17.93 -1.03
CA GLY A 91 -41.83 17.38 -1.03
C GLY A 91 -41.88 15.84 -1.08
N TRP A 92 -40.83 15.17 -0.58
CA TRP A 92 -40.73 13.71 -0.57
C TRP A 92 -41.32 13.15 0.72
N ASP A 93 -42.65 13.20 0.83
CA ASP A 93 -43.38 12.77 2.01
C ASP A 93 -43.35 11.24 2.24
N TRP A 94 -42.97 10.47 1.21
CA TRP A 94 -42.82 9.02 1.30
C TRP A 94 -41.61 8.58 2.16
N ILE A 95 -40.66 9.49 2.44
CA ILE A 95 -39.56 9.23 3.36
C ILE A 95 -40.01 9.53 4.79
N ILE A 96 -40.19 8.47 5.58
CA ILE A 96 -40.67 8.58 6.97
C ILE A 96 -39.56 9.12 7.88
N ALA A 97 -38.34 8.56 7.79
CA ALA A 97 -37.16 9.03 8.52
C ALA A 97 -35.86 8.52 7.85
N PRO A 98 -34.73 9.25 7.95
CA PRO A 98 -34.61 10.60 8.50
C PRO A 98 -35.18 11.66 7.54
N LYS A 99 -35.67 12.80 8.07
CA LYS A 99 -36.14 13.94 7.24
C LYS A 99 -35.00 14.76 6.64
N ARG A 100 -33.83 14.74 7.30
CA ARG A 100 -32.59 15.40 6.86
C ARG A 100 -31.41 14.43 6.88
N TYR A 101 -30.57 14.48 5.85
CA TYR A 101 -29.39 13.63 5.71
C TYR A 101 -28.16 14.44 5.29
N LYS A 102 -27.01 14.20 5.94
CA LYS A 102 -25.73 14.84 5.60
C LYS A 102 -25.05 14.07 4.47
N ALA A 103 -25.34 14.45 3.22
CA ALA A 103 -24.77 13.82 2.04
C ALA A 103 -23.30 14.23 1.83
N ASN A 104 -22.99 15.51 2.04
CA ASN A 104 -21.72 16.13 1.65
C ASN A 104 -21.46 16.02 0.14
N TYR A 105 -20.41 16.68 -0.34
CA TYR A 105 -19.94 16.53 -1.71
C TYR A 105 -18.44 16.76 -1.80
N CYS A 106 -17.81 16.23 -2.84
CA CYS A 106 -16.39 16.44 -3.11
C CYS A 106 -16.24 17.56 -4.16
N SER A 107 -15.36 18.52 -3.89
CA SER A 107 -15.04 19.60 -4.83
C SER A 107 -13.59 20.05 -4.63
N GLY A 108 -13.00 20.63 -5.66
CA GLY A 108 -11.62 21.13 -5.66
C GLY A 108 -10.77 20.51 -6.76
N GLN A 109 -9.55 21.03 -6.89
CA GLN A 109 -8.56 20.61 -7.87
C GLN A 109 -7.67 19.49 -7.33
N CYS A 110 -7.30 18.56 -8.20
CA CYS A 110 -6.29 17.55 -7.92
C CYS A 110 -5.04 17.87 -8.75
N GLU A 111 -3.91 18.00 -8.07
CA GLU A 111 -2.62 18.19 -8.74
C GLU A 111 -2.17 16.91 -9.43
N TYR A 112 -1.51 17.07 -10.58
CA TYR A 112 -0.88 15.97 -11.25
C TYR A 112 0.45 15.66 -10.55
N MET A 113 0.63 14.40 -10.14
CA MET A 113 1.85 13.93 -9.51
C MET A 113 2.54 12.94 -10.44
N PHE A 114 3.83 13.13 -10.66
CA PHE A 114 4.65 12.20 -11.41
C PHE A 114 5.94 11.88 -10.66
N MET A 115 6.35 10.62 -10.78
CA MET A 115 7.56 10.13 -10.14
C MET A 115 8.76 10.41 -11.04
N GLN A 116 9.67 11.25 -10.57
CA GLN A 116 10.94 11.52 -11.24
C GLN A 116 12.02 10.57 -10.75
N LYS A 117 12.89 10.12 -11.66
CA LYS A 117 13.93 9.11 -11.38
C LYS A 117 15.33 9.70 -11.21
N TYR A 118 15.56 10.93 -11.65
CA TYR A 118 16.85 11.61 -11.61
C TYR A 118 16.71 12.98 -10.92
N PRO A 119 17.67 13.42 -10.07
CA PRO A 119 18.89 12.71 -9.64
C PRO A 119 18.63 11.65 -8.54
N HIS A 120 17.48 11.71 -7.88
CA HIS A 120 16.97 10.69 -6.96
C HIS A 120 15.45 10.56 -7.14
N THR A 121 14.84 9.49 -6.61
CA THR A 121 13.39 9.29 -6.68
C THR A 121 12.67 10.35 -5.87
N HIS A 122 11.90 11.21 -6.53
CA HIS A 122 11.08 12.23 -5.90
C HIS A 122 9.75 12.42 -6.66
N LEU A 123 8.75 12.96 -5.97
CA LEU A 123 7.47 13.33 -6.56
C LEU A 123 7.52 14.81 -6.96
N VAL A 124 7.08 15.10 -8.18
CA VAL A 124 6.90 16.47 -8.65
C VAL A 124 5.42 16.75 -8.81
N GLN A 125 4.97 17.87 -8.25
CA GLN A 125 3.59 18.34 -8.31
C GLN A 125 3.47 19.37 -9.44
N HIS A 126 2.53 19.13 -10.35
CA HIS A 126 2.09 20.12 -11.34
C HIS A 126 0.64 20.49 -11.08
N ALA A 127 0.39 21.78 -10.89
CA ALA A 127 -0.96 22.31 -10.81
C ALA A 127 -1.72 22.01 -12.10
N ASN A 128 -2.97 21.55 -11.99
CA ASN A 128 -3.86 21.30 -13.13
C ASN A 128 -5.05 22.29 -13.15
N PRO A 129 -4.82 23.58 -13.45
CA PRO A 129 -5.87 24.60 -13.36
C PRO A 129 -6.90 24.55 -14.51
N ARG A 130 -6.72 23.71 -15.54
CA ARG A 130 -7.48 23.79 -16.80
C ARG A 130 -8.38 22.60 -17.13
N GLY A 131 -8.67 21.72 -16.16
CA GLY A 131 -9.54 20.56 -16.40
C GLY A 131 -9.02 19.61 -17.50
N SER A 132 -7.71 19.61 -17.74
CA SER A 132 -7.06 18.67 -18.66
C SER A 132 -7.03 17.27 -18.01
N ALA A 133 -6.85 16.23 -18.82
CA ALA A 133 -6.85 14.81 -18.44
C ALA A 133 -5.88 14.49 -17.29
N GLY A 134 -6.36 14.62 -16.06
CA GLY A 134 -5.60 14.44 -14.82
C GLY A 134 -6.49 13.86 -13.72
N PRO A 135 -5.98 13.73 -12.48
CA PRO A 135 -6.77 13.20 -11.37
C PRO A 135 -8.03 14.04 -11.12
N CYS A 136 -9.13 13.37 -10.75
CA CYS A 136 -10.42 14.00 -10.48
C CYS A 136 -10.79 13.85 -9.00
N CYS A 137 -11.39 14.89 -8.42
CA CYS A 137 -11.86 14.88 -7.04
C CYS A 137 -13.15 14.05 -6.93
N THR A 138 -13.07 12.84 -6.36
CA THR A 138 -14.20 11.89 -6.29
C THR A 138 -14.30 11.21 -4.93
N PRO A 139 -15.50 10.75 -4.51
CA PRO A 139 -15.67 10.03 -3.25
C PRO A 139 -14.91 8.69 -3.25
N THR A 140 -14.13 8.45 -2.21
CA THR A 140 -13.41 7.18 -2.01
C THR A 140 -13.98 6.33 -0.86
N LYS A 141 -14.90 6.90 -0.08
CA LYS A 141 -15.66 6.24 0.99
C LYS A 141 -16.97 6.99 1.25
#